data_AF-A0AB35R3B6-F1
#
_entry.id   AF-A0AB35R3B6-F1
#
_cell.length_a   1.000
_cell.length_b   1.000
_cell.length_c   1.000
_cell.angle_alpha   90.00
_cell.angle_beta   90.00
_cell.angle_gamma   90.00
#
_symmetry.space_group_name_H-M   'P 1'
#
loop_
_entity.id
_entity.type
_entity.pdbx_description
1 polymer ?
#
loop_
_entity_poly.entity_id
_entity_poly.type
_entity_poly.pdbx_seq_one_letter_code
_entity_poly.pdbx_strand_id
1 'polypeptide(L)'
;MALNPYAVKTLVLTSGERLPVLIALATGAPLFEPSVYVLSEIRATNRASNTIDQVLRSIMVLQLFLDSSGIDIEQRIRQSRVFV
;
A
#
# COMPACT_ATOMS: atom_id res chain seq x y z
N MET A 1 5.74 14.84 -16.95
CA MET A 1 5.90 14.21 -15.61
C MET A 1 4.59 13.54 -15.28
N ALA A 2 4.56 12.20 -15.21
CA ALA A 2 3.38 11.53 -14.65
C ALA A 2 3.33 11.88 -13.15
N LEU A 3 2.24 12.50 -12.70
CA LEU A 3 1.98 12.71 -11.28
C LEU A 3 1.89 11.34 -10.61
N ASN A 4 2.59 11.15 -9.49
CA ASN A 4 2.46 9.94 -8.67
C ASN A 4 0.98 9.78 -8.27
N PRO A 5 0.26 8.74 -8.75
CA PRO A 5 -1.17 8.56 -8.49
C PRO A 5 -1.45 8.05 -7.07
N TYR A 6 -0.41 7.83 -6.27
CA TYR A 6 -0.51 7.31 -4.91
C TYR A 6 0.10 8.27 -3.88
N ALA A 7 -0.36 8.13 -2.63
CA ALA A 7 0.26 8.81 -1.50
C ALA A 7 0.14 7.98 -0.22
N VAL A 8 1.15 8.06 0.65
CA VAL A 8 1.03 7.59 2.03
C VAL A 8 0.47 8.71 2.89
N LYS A 9 -0.64 8.47 3.57
CA LYS A 9 -1.28 9.41 4.51
C LYS A 9 -1.38 8.77 5.89
N THR A 10 -1.29 9.58 6.93
CA THR A 10 -1.54 9.12 8.30
C THR A 10 -2.97 9.46 8.70
N LEU A 11 -3.76 8.44 9.00
CA LEU A 11 -5.07 8.59 9.64
C LEU A 11 -4.87 8.70 11.15
N VAL A 12 -5.68 9.54 11.80
CA VAL A 12 -5.81 9.56 13.25
C VAL A 12 -7.14 8.89 13.59
N LEU A 13 -7.07 7.72 14.21
CA LEU A 13 -8.25 6.97 14.61
C LEU A 13 -8.89 7.61 15.85
N THR A 14 -10.12 7.22 16.17
CA THR A 14 -10.83 7.72 17.36
C THR A 14 -10.08 7.45 18.67
N SER A 15 -9.24 6.40 18.71
CA SER A 15 -8.36 6.11 19.84
C SER A 15 -7.17 7.06 19.99
N GLY A 16 -6.95 7.97 19.03
CA GLY A 16 -5.74 8.79 18.91
C GLY A 16 -4.59 8.06 18.20
N GLU A 17 -4.77 6.79 17.85
CA GLU A 17 -3.76 6.03 17.11
C GLU A 17 -3.50 6.66 15.74
N ARG A 18 -2.22 6.77 15.40
CA ARG A 18 -1.74 7.23 14.09
C ARG A 18 -1.49 6.02 13.20
N LEU A 19 -2.35 5.80 12.22
CA LEU A 19 -2.25 4.68 11.28
C LEU A 19 -1.91 5.18 9.87
N PRO A 20 -0.68 4.96 9.39
CA PRO A 20 -0.35 5.20 7.99
C PRO A 20 -1.12 4.26 7.07
N VAL A 21 -1.58 4.79 5.94
CA VAL A 21 -2.29 4.08 4.86
C VAL A 21 -1.78 4.55 3.51
N LEU A 22 -1.70 3.64 2.54
CA LEU A 22 -1.41 3.97 1.14
C LEU A 22 -2.73 4.19 0.41
N ILE A 23 -2.92 5.36 -0.20
CA ILE A 23 -4.15 5.73 -0.89
C ILE A 23 -3.94 5.90 -2.40
N ALA A 24 -4.99 5.65 -3.18
CA ALA A 24 -5.10 6.15 -4.54
C ALA A 24 -5.58 7.61 -4.51
N LEU A 25 -4.88 8.51 -5.19
CA LEU A 25 -5.27 9.93 -5.25
C LEU A 25 -6.57 10.16 -6.03
N ALA A 26 -6.88 9.29 -6.99
CA ALA A 26 -8.10 9.37 -7.78
C ALA A 26 -9.37 9.19 -6.92
N THR A 27 -9.32 8.32 -5.92
CA THR A 27 -10.48 8.00 -5.05
C THR A 27 -10.35 8.60 -3.65
N GLY A 28 -9.14 8.90 -3.20
CA GLY A 28 -8.83 9.27 -1.83
C GLY A 28 -8.88 8.10 -0.84
N ALA A 29 -9.19 6.88 -1.30
CA ALA A 29 -9.39 5.71 -0.47
C ALA A 29 -8.09 4.90 -0.27
N PRO A 30 -7.90 4.25 0.89
CA PRO A 30 -6.83 3.27 1.09
C PRO A 30 -6.91 2.13 0.08
N LEU A 31 -5.75 1.71 -0.43
CA LEU A 31 -5.64 0.48 -1.21
C LEU A 31 -5.89 -0.71 -0.29
N PHE A 32 -6.71 -1.67 -0.75
CA PHE A 32 -7.19 -2.76 0.09
C PHE A 32 -6.07 -3.73 0.49
N GLU A 33 -5.35 -4.29 -0.46
CA GLU A 33 -4.32 -5.31 -0.23
C GLU A 33 -3.15 -4.76 0.62
N PRO A 34 -2.61 -3.55 0.35
CA PRO A 34 -1.62 -2.95 1.24
C PRO A 34 -2.15 -2.72 2.65
N SER A 35 -3.41 -2.33 2.81
CA SER A 35 -4.03 -2.11 4.12
C SER A 35 -4.17 -3.41 4.90
N VAL A 36 -4.62 -4.50 4.27
CA VAL A 36 -4.71 -5.82 4.89
C VAL A 36 -3.32 -6.27 5.35
N TYR A 37 -2.32 -6.22 4.47
CA TYR A 37 -0.96 -6.65 4.80
C TYR A 37 -0.36 -5.87 5.98
N VAL A 38 -0.44 -4.54 5.98
CA VAL A 38 0.14 -3.78 7.09
C VAL A 38 -0.61 -3.96 8.40
N LEU A 39 -1.91 -4.21 8.37
CA LEU A 39 -2.69 -4.48 9.57
C LEU A 39 -2.41 -5.88 10.13
N SER A 40 -2.37 -6.91 9.27
CA SER A 40 -2.21 -8.30 9.69
C SER A 40 -0.76 -8.69 10.00
N GLU A 41 0.22 -8.19 9.24
CA GLU A 41 1.61 -8.63 9.37
C GLU A 41 2.49 -7.65 10.14
N ILE A 42 2.29 -6.35 9.92
CA ILE A 42 3.17 -5.33 10.49
C ILE A 42 2.61 -4.77 11.79
N ARG A 43 1.34 -4.37 11.81
CA ARG A 43 0.71 -3.79 13.00
C ARG A 43 0.44 -4.84 14.06
N ALA A 44 0.05 -6.06 13.68
CA ALA A 44 -0.17 -7.16 14.61
C ALA A 44 1.07 -7.50 15.46
N THR A 45 2.27 -7.19 14.96
CA THR A 45 3.53 -7.35 15.72
C THR A 45 3.87 -6.12 16.58
N ASN A 46 2.89 -5.27 16.88
CA ASN A 46 3.00 -4.03 17.65
C ASN A 46 4.09 -3.06 17.15
N ARG A 47 4.37 -3.08 15.85
CA ARG A 47 5.35 -2.16 15.25
C ARG A 47 4.85 -0.72 15.30
N ALA A 48 5.81 0.20 15.42
CA ALA A 48 5.55 1.63 15.44
C ALA A 48 5.00 2.11 14.08
N SER A 49 4.19 3.17 14.12
CA SER A 49 3.61 3.79 12.92
C SER A 49 4.67 4.16 11.88
N ASN A 50 5.86 4.62 12.28
CA ASN A 50 6.94 4.95 11.35
C ASN A 50 7.41 3.73 10.54
N THR A 51 7.40 2.54 11.11
CA THR A 51 7.72 1.30 10.40
C THR A 51 6.66 1.00 9.34
N ILE A 52 5.38 1.18 9.68
CA ILE A 52 4.27 1.00 8.74
C ILE A 52 4.36 2.00 7.58
N ASP A 53 4.66 3.27 7.87
CA ASP A 53 4.86 4.30 6.85
C ASP A 53 5.98 3.90 5.87
N GLN A 54 7.12 3.42 6.38
CA GLN A 54 8.24 2.96 5.55
C GLN A 54 7.84 1.77 4.67
N VAL A 55 7.14 0.77 5.22
CA VAL A 55 6.64 -0.39 4.46
C VAL A 55 5.68 0.06 3.35
N LEU A 56 4.75 0.97 3.65
CA LEU A 56 3.81 1.49 2.66
C LEU A 56 4.50 2.29 1.55
N ARG A 57 5.60 3.00 1.85
CA ARG A 57 6.40 3.66 0.81
C ARG A 57 7.10 2.66 -0.10
N SER A 58 7.61 1.54 0.45
CA SER A 58 8.15 0.45 -0.37
C SER A 58 7.07 -0.18 -1.26
N ILE A 59 5.88 -0.42 -0.72
CA ILE A 59 4.74 -0.92 -1.51
C ILE A 59 4.31 0.10 -2.57
N MET A 60 4.31 1.40 -2.27
CA MET A 60 4.00 2.45 -3.24
C MET A 60 4.96 2.43 -4.43
N VAL A 61 6.26 2.19 -4.21
CA VAL A 61 7.23 2.02 -5.30
C VAL A 61 6.90 0.80 -6.16
N LEU A 62 6.50 -0.32 -5.55
CA LEU A 62 6.04 -1.50 -6.28
C LEU A 62 4.79 -1.16 -7.13
N GLN A 63 3.79 -0.50 -6.56
CA GLN A 63 2.56 -0.10 -7.28
C GLN A 63 2.89 0.81 -8.48
N LEU A 64 3.77 1.79 -8.28
CA LEU A 64 4.25 2.66 -9.37
C LEU A 64 4.92 1.86 -10.49
N PHE A 65 5.75 0.87 -10.15
CA PHE A 65 6.38 0.00 -11.13
C PHE A 65 5.33 -0.83 -11.90
N LEU A 66 4.39 -1.45 -11.20
CA LEU A 66 3.34 -2.28 -11.82
C LEU A 66 2.48 -1.45 -12.78
N ASP A 67 2.02 -0.28 -12.36
CA ASP A 67 1.21 0.64 -13.19
C ASP A 67 1.98 1.11 -14.41
N SER A 68 3.22 1.57 -14.23
CA SER A 68 4.05 2.05 -15.34
C SER A 68 4.39 0.95 -16.35
N SER A 69 4.37 -0.31 -15.91
CA SER A 69 4.62 -1.49 -16.74
C SER A 69 3.34 -2.11 -17.31
N GLY A 70 2.16 -1.57 -16.97
CA GLY A 70 0.86 -2.16 -17.35
C GLY A 70 0.65 -3.57 -16.79
N ILE A 71 1.21 -3.87 -15.61
CA ILE A 71 1.15 -5.18 -14.98
C ILE A 71 0.02 -5.22 -13.97
N ASP A 72 -1.01 -6.02 -14.27
CA ASP A 72 -1.98 -6.46 -13.27
C ASP A 72 -1.40 -7.66 -12.48
N ILE A 73 -0.86 -7.37 -11.30
CA ILE A 73 -0.23 -8.40 -10.46
C ILE A 73 -1.24 -9.41 -9.93
N GLU A 74 -2.47 -8.98 -9.66
CA GLU A 74 -3.52 -9.84 -9.14
C GLU A 74 -3.93 -10.86 -10.21
N GLN A 75 -4.12 -10.40 -11.44
CA GLN A 75 -4.36 -11.27 -12.58
C GLN A 75 -3.20 -12.24 -12.80
N ARG A 76 -1.93 -11.80 -12.69
CA ARG A 76 -0.77 -12.68 -12.83
C ARG A 76 -0.69 -13.75 -11.76
N ILE A 77 -1.01 -13.43 -10.50
CA ILE A 77 -1.08 -14.40 -9.42
C ILE A 77 -2.14 -15.46 -9.73
N ARG A 78 -3.35 -15.04 -10.14
CA ARG A 78 -4.43 -15.97 -10.50
C ARG A 78 -4.07 -16.89 -11.68
N GLN A 79 -3.19 -16.45 -12.57
CA GLN A 79 -2.70 -17.22 -13.71
C GLN A 79 -1.43 -18.03 -13.43
N SER A 80 -0.89 -18.00 -12.21
CA SER A 80 0.42 -18.59 -11.86
C SER A 80 1.59 -18.04 -12.69
N ARG A 81 1.52 -16.77 -13.10
CA ARG A 81 2.52 -16.07 -13.94
C ARG A 81 3.28 -14.98 -13.21
N VAL A 82 3.47 -15.15 -11.89
CA VAL A 82 4.16 -14.15 -11.07
C VAL A 82 5.64 -14.05 -11.46
N PHE A 83 6.27 -15.18 -11.75
CA PHE A 83 7.71 -15.30 -12.03
C PHE A 83 8.03 -15.69 -13.48
N VAL A 84 7.02 -15.75 -14.36
CA VAL A 84 7.11 -16.37 -15.70
C VAL A 84 6.63 -15.42 -16.79
#